data_AF-D6APN1-F1
#
_entry.id   AF-D6APN1-F1
#
_cell.length_a   1.000
_cell.length_b   1.000
_cell.length_c   1.000
_cell.angle_alpha   90.00
_cell.angle_beta   90.00
_cell.angle_gamma   90.00
#
_symmetry.space_group_name_H-M   'P 1'
#
loop_
_entity.id
_entity.type
_entity.pdbx_description
1 polymer ?
#
loop_
_entity_poly.entity_id
_entity_poly.type
_entity_poly.pdbx_seq_one_letter_code
_entity_poly.pdbx_strand_id
1 'polypeptide(L)'
;MGPPPDGGAGRPGSGPGPSGTGPADSAPTGTGPTAAHTGTGTGPTAEGHPAGDLTTEAVLAPYLRGQAADFLRSLRLHHEHSAPAESGGHDAAAATRALRRAARRISGSLHTFRAALDPHWADQLRAELAWLSGVLAREHAYANRLTRLVEALHQLSGPALPAARGARAAAGEPAASDAQGRAALGVGAARAGALLERRLTLARTRSHSAALQALGSSRFHAVADAVALLASDVPLAPGTTGRTAEALLGARRSAEQRLLAEGGALPPADSEPYNEAQDAAWHQARLLLRLHRYAHEVVLGAAAPSLASCGHALDLHRDAVEAAAAAAAAARTPRIAPATAYALGVLHADQRHEVEAARAVFRETWPYATALTAS
;
A
#
# COMPACT_ATOMS: atom_id res chain seq x y z
N MET A 1 -55.28 -19.02 26.12
CA MET A 1 -54.02 -19.78 25.98
C MET A 1 -54.36 -21.25 26.14
N GLY A 2 -54.45 -22.00 25.04
CA GLY A 2 -54.68 -23.44 25.10
C GLY A 2 -53.36 -24.22 25.12
N PRO A 3 -53.22 -25.24 25.99
CA PRO A 3 -52.25 -26.31 25.86
C PRO A 3 -52.97 -27.67 25.60
N PRO A 4 -52.30 -28.84 25.59
CA PRO A 4 -52.05 -29.72 24.43
C PRO A 4 -52.88 -31.05 24.48
N PRO A 5 -52.59 -32.07 23.64
CA PRO A 5 -51.71 -33.17 24.12
C PRO A 5 -50.84 -33.92 23.07
N ASP A 6 -49.82 -34.61 23.61
CA ASP A 6 -49.09 -35.87 23.27
C ASP A 6 -49.35 -36.59 21.93
N GLY A 7 -48.43 -37.32 21.29
CA GLY A 7 -47.16 -37.96 21.67
C GLY A 7 -47.01 -39.22 20.80
N GLY A 8 -45.79 -39.57 20.36
CA GLY A 8 -45.58 -40.79 19.55
C GLY A 8 -44.13 -41.03 19.13
N ALA A 9 -43.49 -42.01 19.76
CA ALA A 9 -42.11 -42.46 19.54
C ALA A 9 -41.98 -43.47 18.39
N GLY A 10 -40.82 -43.49 17.72
CA GLY A 10 -40.41 -44.53 16.77
C GLY A 10 -38.92 -44.46 16.42
N ARG A 11 -38.17 -45.52 16.78
CA ARG A 11 -36.70 -45.71 16.66
C ARG A 11 -36.22 -45.90 15.20
N PRO A 12 -34.89 -45.74 14.94
CA PRO A 12 -34.30 -45.88 13.60
C PRO A 12 -33.86 -47.33 13.29
N GLY A 13 -33.93 -47.70 12.00
CA GLY A 13 -33.47 -48.97 11.45
C GLY A 13 -32.17 -48.83 10.65
N SER A 14 -31.28 -49.79 10.89
CA SER A 14 -29.90 -49.95 10.38
C SER A 14 -29.80 -50.55 8.98
N GLY A 15 -28.68 -50.33 8.28
CA GLY A 15 -28.22 -51.12 7.12
C GLY A 15 -27.03 -50.50 6.37
N PRO A 16 -26.12 -51.27 5.71
CA PRO A 16 -24.70 -51.29 6.10
C PRO A 16 -23.64 -51.01 5.00
N GLY A 17 -22.42 -50.66 5.45
CA GLY A 17 -21.07 -51.09 4.98
C GLY A 17 -20.54 -50.62 3.61
N PRO A 18 -19.26 -50.18 3.55
CA PRO A 18 -18.24 -51.15 3.12
C PRO A 18 -16.91 -51.12 3.90
N SER A 19 -16.30 -52.31 3.96
CA SER A 19 -14.98 -52.73 4.45
C SER A 19 -13.83 -51.99 3.74
N GLY A 20 -12.80 -51.49 4.44
CA GLY A 20 -11.52 -52.19 4.71
C GLY A 20 -10.59 -52.15 3.49
N THR A 21 -9.40 -51.52 3.51
CA THR A 21 -8.13 -52.12 3.99
C THR A 21 -7.00 -51.08 3.83
N GLY A 22 -6.09 -50.97 4.80
CA GLY A 22 -4.70 -50.50 4.60
C GLY A 22 -3.77 -51.49 5.32
N PRO A 23 -2.49 -51.18 5.61
CA PRO A 23 -1.45 -50.43 4.89
C PRO A 23 -0.22 -51.33 4.58
N ALA A 24 0.81 -50.84 3.88
CA ALA A 24 2.14 -51.48 3.89
C ALA A 24 3.28 -50.48 3.60
N ASP A 25 4.16 -50.37 4.59
CA ASP A 25 5.54 -49.85 4.52
C ASP A 25 6.38 -50.54 3.45
N SER A 26 7.33 -49.82 2.86
CA SER A 26 8.69 -50.29 2.52
C SER A 26 9.55 -49.17 1.91
N ALA A 27 10.55 -48.69 2.67
CA ALA A 27 11.84 -48.28 2.11
C ALA A 27 12.73 -49.55 2.02
N PRO A 28 13.81 -49.64 1.19
CA PRO A 28 15.07 -48.95 1.52
C PRO A 28 16.03 -48.63 0.33
N THR A 29 17.14 -47.91 0.64
CA THR A 29 18.54 -47.96 0.08
C THR A 29 18.75 -48.05 -1.45
N GLY A 30 19.65 -47.33 -2.13
CA GLY A 30 20.93 -46.69 -1.78
C GLY A 30 21.87 -46.83 -3.01
N THR A 31 22.97 -46.05 -3.03
CA THR A 31 24.17 -46.15 -3.91
C THR A 31 24.14 -45.48 -5.30
N GLY A 32 25.03 -44.47 -5.51
CA GLY A 32 25.57 -44.08 -6.82
C GLY A 32 26.58 -45.12 -7.36
N PRO A 33 27.32 -44.92 -8.49
CA PRO A 33 27.92 -43.66 -8.96
C PRO A 33 27.99 -43.44 -10.51
N THR A 34 28.51 -42.27 -10.91
CA THR A 34 29.29 -41.94 -12.14
C THR A 34 28.89 -42.47 -13.52
N ALA A 35 28.61 -41.57 -14.47
CA ALA A 35 29.41 -41.39 -15.71
C ALA A 35 28.83 -40.28 -16.60
N ALA A 36 29.74 -39.55 -17.23
CA ALA A 36 29.51 -38.43 -18.12
C ALA A 36 28.85 -38.85 -19.45
N HIS A 37 27.93 -38.02 -19.95
CA HIS A 37 27.72 -37.87 -21.39
C HIS A 37 27.47 -36.40 -21.74
N THR A 38 28.32 -35.92 -22.65
CA THR A 38 28.25 -34.70 -23.43
C THR A 38 26.93 -34.58 -24.19
N GLY A 39 26.31 -33.40 -24.12
CA GLY A 39 25.12 -33.06 -24.91
C GLY A 39 25.01 -31.55 -25.06
N THR A 40 25.38 -31.07 -26.24
CA THR A 40 25.32 -29.71 -26.76
C THR A 40 23.93 -29.06 -26.69
N GLY A 41 23.92 -27.76 -26.37
CA GLY A 41 23.00 -26.78 -26.94
C GLY A 41 21.68 -26.59 -26.20
N THR A 42 21.62 -25.59 -25.32
CA THR A 42 20.38 -24.86 -25.06
C THR A 42 20.76 -23.43 -24.68
N GLY A 43 20.70 -22.53 -25.67
CA GLY A 43 20.77 -21.10 -25.40
C GLY A 43 19.59 -20.66 -24.51
N PRO A 44 19.71 -19.56 -23.77
CA PRO A 44 18.62 -19.04 -22.98
C PRO A 44 17.43 -18.76 -23.90
N THR A 45 16.31 -19.39 -23.57
CA THR A 45 14.99 -19.17 -24.16
C THR A 45 14.75 -17.68 -24.29
N ALA A 46 14.70 -17.24 -25.55
CA ALA A 46 14.21 -15.93 -25.93
C ALA A 46 12.85 -15.71 -25.26
N GLU A 47 12.75 -14.62 -24.51
CA GLU A 47 11.49 -14.07 -24.02
C GLU A 47 10.52 -14.00 -25.21
N GLY A 48 9.45 -14.79 -25.14
CA GLY A 48 8.40 -14.78 -26.14
C GLY A 48 7.73 -13.42 -26.14
N HIS A 49 8.21 -12.51 -27.00
CA HIS A 49 7.39 -11.40 -27.48
C HIS A 49 6.14 -12.03 -28.11
N PRO A 50 4.91 -11.68 -27.69
CA PRO A 50 3.73 -12.00 -28.47
C PRO A 50 3.78 -11.15 -29.75
N ALA A 51 4.56 -11.60 -30.73
CA ALA A 51 4.63 -11.06 -32.07
C ALA A 51 3.44 -11.60 -32.87
N GLY A 52 2.27 -11.06 -32.57
CA GLY A 52 1.14 -10.96 -33.48
C GLY A 52 0.64 -9.53 -33.41
N ASP A 53 0.05 -9.02 -34.49
CA ASP A 53 -0.48 -7.65 -34.64
C ASP A 53 -1.58 -7.33 -33.61
N LEU A 54 -1.21 -7.24 -32.33
CA LEU A 54 -2.13 -6.89 -31.26
C LEU A 54 -2.43 -5.41 -31.40
N THR A 55 -3.72 -5.11 -31.56
CA THR A 55 -4.19 -3.74 -31.60
C THR A 55 -4.17 -3.12 -30.20
N THR A 56 -4.16 -1.80 -30.15
CA THR A 56 -4.29 -1.03 -28.91
C THR A 56 -5.52 -1.47 -28.11
N GLU A 57 -6.63 -1.73 -28.79
CA GLU A 57 -7.88 -2.25 -28.20
C GLU A 57 -7.68 -3.63 -27.59
N ALA A 58 -7.05 -4.56 -28.31
CA ALA A 58 -6.84 -5.94 -27.87
C ALA A 58 -6.02 -6.04 -26.58
N VAL A 59 -5.17 -5.06 -26.28
CA VAL A 59 -4.37 -5.02 -25.04
C VAL A 59 -5.07 -4.21 -23.95
N LEU A 60 -5.51 -2.99 -24.25
CA LEU A 60 -6.03 -2.07 -23.24
C LEU A 60 -7.41 -2.47 -22.72
N ALA A 61 -8.30 -2.92 -23.61
CA ALA A 61 -9.68 -3.18 -23.22
C ALA A 61 -9.82 -4.37 -22.25
N PRO A 62 -9.18 -5.54 -22.48
CA PRO A 62 -9.23 -6.64 -21.52
C PRO A 62 -8.65 -6.28 -20.15
N TYR A 63 -7.57 -5.48 -20.09
CA TYR A 63 -7.00 -5.03 -18.83
C TYR A 63 -7.98 -4.16 -18.05
N LEU A 64 -8.57 -3.15 -18.69
CA LEU A 64 -9.52 -2.24 -18.04
C LEU A 64 -10.77 -2.99 -17.58
N ARG A 65 -11.31 -3.91 -18.40
CA ARG A 65 -12.44 -4.77 -18.02
C ARG A 65 -12.11 -5.66 -16.83
N GLY A 66 -10.91 -6.24 -16.80
CA GLY A 66 -10.42 -7.04 -15.67
C GLY A 66 -10.35 -6.23 -14.38
N GLN A 67 -9.77 -5.03 -14.43
CA GLN A 67 -9.71 -4.14 -13.26
C GLN A 67 -11.09 -3.65 -12.81
N ALA A 68 -12.01 -3.40 -13.75
CA ALA A 68 -13.39 -3.05 -13.45
C ALA A 68 -14.14 -4.21 -12.76
N ALA A 69 -13.95 -5.45 -13.23
CA ALA A 69 -14.50 -6.64 -12.60
C ALA A 69 -13.95 -6.84 -11.18
N ASP A 70 -12.65 -6.63 -10.97
CA ASP A 70 -12.03 -6.68 -9.64
C ASP A 70 -12.57 -5.58 -8.71
N PHE A 71 -12.80 -4.37 -9.23
CA PHE A 71 -13.45 -3.28 -8.51
C PHE A 71 -14.84 -3.69 -8.03
N LEU A 72 -15.72 -4.14 -8.94
CA LEU A 72 -17.09 -4.55 -8.61
C LEU A 72 -17.12 -5.76 -7.66
N ARG A 73 -16.23 -6.73 -7.84
CA ARG A 73 -16.08 -7.87 -6.92
C ARG A 73 -15.70 -7.40 -5.53
N SER A 74 -14.72 -6.51 -5.41
CA SER A 74 -14.29 -5.97 -4.12
C SER A 74 -15.35 -5.10 -3.45
N LEU A 75 -16.19 -4.41 -4.24
CA LEU A 75 -17.32 -3.65 -3.73
C LEU A 75 -18.42 -4.57 -3.17
N ARG A 76 -18.70 -5.68 -3.86
CA ARG A 76 -19.65 -6.69 -3.38
C ARG A 76 -19.15 -7.33 -2.08
N LEU A 77 -17.89 -7.74 -2.05
CA LEU A 77 -17.24 -8.25 -0.83
C LEU A 77 -17.31 -7.21 0.30
N HIS A 78 -17.08 -5.93 0.01
CA HIS A 78 -17.18 -4.89 1.03
C HIS A 78 -18.60 -4.81 1.61
N HIS A 79 -19.66 -4.90 0.80
CA HIS A 79 -21.04 -4.93 1.29
C HIS A 79 -21.33 -6.20 2.13
N GLU A 80 -20.89 -7.37 1.67
CA GLU A 80 -21.07 -8.65 2.37
C GLU A 80 -20.42 -8.62 3.78
N HIS A 81 -19.22 -8.06 3.90
CA HIS A 81 -18.45 -8.03 5.16
C HIS A 81 -18.70 -6.78 6.02
N SER A 82 -19.44 -5.80 5.52
CA SER A 82 -19.83 -4.60 6.30
C SER A 82 -21.06 -4.84 7.18
N ALA A 83 -21.71 -6.01 7.08
CA ALA A 83 -22.76 -6.42 7.99
C ALA A 83 -22.19 -6.64 9.41
N PRO A 84 -22.97 -6.38 10.49
CA PRO A 84 -22.48 -6.45 11.86
C PRO A 84 -22.30 -7.91 12.30
N ALA A 85 -21.16 -8.50 11.95
CA ALA A 85 -20.65 -9.72 12.55
C ALA A 85 -19.26 -9.44 13.12
N GLU A 86 -19.03 -9.80 14.38
CA GLU A 86 -17.86 -9.43 15.20
C GLU A 86 -16.49 -9.91 14.64
N SER A 87 -16.47 -10.67 13.54
CA SER A 87 -15.27 -11.15 12.84
C SER A 87 -15.03 -10.54 11.43
N GLY A 88 -15.97 -9.76 10.87
CA GLY A 88 -15.90 -9.28 9.47
C GLY A 88 -14.99 -8.08 9.20
N GLY A 89 -14.44 -7.43 10.24
CA GLY A 89 -13.69 -6.18 10.10
C GLY A 89 -12.39 -6.30 9.29
N HIS A 90 -11.67 -7.42 9.41
CA HIS A 90 -10.43 -7.66 8.67
C HIS A 90 -10.71 -7.87 7.17
N ASP A 91 -11.77 -8.60 6.86
CA ASP A 91 -12.19 -8.89 5.49
C ASP A 91 -12.76 -7.65 4.81
N ALA A 92 -13.55 -6.84 5.53
CA ALA A 92 -14.00 -5.54 5.05
C ALA A 92 -12.82 -4.61 4.73
N ALA A 93 -11.80 -4.55 5.59
CA ALA A 93 -10.58 -3.77 5.35
C ALA A 93 -9.74 -4.32 4.18
N ALA A 94 -9.68 -5.63 3.99
CA ALA A 94 -9.05 -6.26 2.84
C ALA A 94 -9.79 -5.93 1.54
N ALA A 95 -11.13 -5.97 1.55
CA ALA A 95 -11.99 -5.59 0.44
C ALA A 95 -11.81 -4.10 0.07
N THR A 96 -11.82 -3.18 1.04
CA THR A 96 -11.53 -1.75 0.77
C THR A 96 -10.13 -1.55 0.20
N ARG A 97 -9.11 -2.29 0.69
CA ARG A 97 -7.77 -2.24 0.10
C ARG A 97 -7.74 -2.75 -1.33
N ALA A 98 -8.49 -3.81 -1.66
CA ALA A 98 -8.64 -4.32 -3.02
C ALA A 98 -9.35 -3.30 -3.93
N LEU A 99 -10.46 -2.71 -3.46
CA LEU A 99 -11.23 -1.68 -4.15
C LEU A 99 -10.36 -0.48 -4.52
N ARG A 100 -9.59 0.06 -3.55
CA ARG A 100 -8.66 1.16 -3.81
C ARG A 100 -7.53 0.76 -4.77
N ARG A 101 -7.07 -0.50 -4.73
CA ARG A 101 -6.04 -0.99 -5.66
C ARG A 101 -6.57 -1.00 -7.09
N ALA A 102 -7.76 -1.55 -7.34
CA ALA A 102 -8.41 -1.55 -8.65
C ALA A 102 -8.68 -0.12 -9.15
N ALA A 103 -9.27 0.74 -8.32
CA ALA A 103 -9.55 2.14 -8.67
C ALA A 103 -8.30 2.92 -9.12
N ARG A 104 -7.16 2.70 -8.44
CA ARG A 104 -5.89 3.39 -8.78
C ARG A 104 -5.24 2.83 -10.05
N ARG A 105 -5.41 1.53 -10.34
CA ARG A 105 -4.98 0.93 -11.61
C ARG A 105 -5.79 1.47 -12.77
N ILE A 106 -7.12 1.48 -12.65
CA ILE A 106 -8.00 2.10 -13.65
C ILE A 106 -7.58 3.56 -13.87
N SER A 107 -7.56 4.38 -12.80
CA SER A 107 -7.18 5.79 -12.91
C SER A 107 -5.77 6.01 -13.48
N GLY A 108 -4.83 5.11 -13.22
CA GLY A 108 -3.47 5.18 -13.74
C GLY A 108 -3.38 4.83 -15.22
N SER A 109 -4.08 3.78 -15.65
CA SER A 109 -4.19 3.41 -17.06
C SER A 109 -4.90 4.49 -17.88
N LEU A 110 -5.98 5.06 -17.36
CA LEU A 110 -6.68 6.20 -17.98
C LEU A 110 -5.76 7.43 -18.11
N HIS A 111 -4.85 7.65 -17.16
CA HIS A 111 -3.89 8.76 -17.22
C HIS A 111 -2.84 8.53 -18.32
N THR A 112 -2.19 7.37 -18.32
CA THR A 112 -1.08 7.09 -19.24
C THR A 112 -1.57 6.92 -20.67
N PHE A 113 -2.70 6.23 -20.87
CA PHE A 113 -3.24 5.92 -22.20
C PHE A 113 -4.39 6.85 -22.61
N ARG A 114 -4.46 8.06 -22.04
CA ARG A 114 -5.50 9.07 -22.33
C ARG A 114 -5.69 9.32 -23.83
N ALA A 115 -4.62 9.29 -24.62
CA ALA A 115 -4.68 9.53 -26.07
C ALA A 115 -5.36 8.39 -26.88
N ALA A 116 -5.54 7.21 -26.28
CA ALA A 116 -6.23 6.07 -26.88
C ALA A 116 -7.72 5.99 -26.49
N LEU A 117 -8.17 6.81 -25.54
CA LEU A 117 -9.50 6.79 -24.94
C LEU A 117 -10.23 8.10 -25.21
N ASP A 118 -11.55 8.15 -25.02
CA ASP A 118 -12.26 9.44 -24.97
C ASP A 118 -11.67 10.32 -23.86
N PRO A 119 -11.04 11.47 -24.19
CA PRO A 119 -10.35 12.28 -23.21
C PRO A 119 -11.25 12.88 -22.12
N HIS A 120 -12.48 13.28 -22.49
CA HIS A 120 -13.40 13.91 -21.54
C HIS A 120 -13.89 12.88 -20.51
N TRP A 121 -14.36 11.73 -21.00
CA TRP A 121 -14.75 10.61 -20.15
C TRP A 121 -13.60 10.14 -19.23
N ALA A 122 -12.39 10.00 -19.78
CA ALA A 122 -11.23 9.51 -19.02
C ALA A 122 -10.87 10.49 -17.88
N ASP A 123 -10.89 11.80 -18.12
CA ASP A 123 -10.57 12.80 -17.10
C ASP A 123 -11.66 12.88 -16.02
N GLN A 124 -12.94 12.81 -16.40
CA GLN A 124 -14.05 12.77 -15.45
C GLN A 124 -13.96 11.54 -14.55
N LEU A 125 -13.84 10.33 -15.12
CA LEU A 125 -13.76 9.10 -14.33
C LEU A 125 -12.51 9.07 -13.43
N ARG A 126 -11.37 9.61 -13.89
CA ARG A 126 -10.16 9.73 -13.07
C ARG A 126 -10.38 10.63 -11.85
N ALA A 127 -11.01 11.79 -12.02
CA ALA A 127 -11.30 12.70 -10.92
C ALA A 127 -12.17 12.03 -9.85
N GLU A 128 -13.18 11.29 -10.29
CA GLU A 128 -14.09 10.56 -9.41
C GLU A 128 -13.43 9.37 -8.69
N LEU A 129 -12.62 8.57 -9.40
CA LEU A 129 -11.86 7.47 -8.80
C LEU A 129 -10.80 7.99 -7.81
N ALA A 130 -10.18 9.14 -8.10
CA ALA A 130 -9.25 9.81 -7.18
C ALA A 130 -9.96 10.27 -5.91
N TRP A 131 -11.14 10.88 -6.04
CA TRP A 131 -12.00 11.25 -4.91
C TRP A 131 -12.35 10.02 -4.05
N LEU A 132 -12.92 8.98 -4.66
CA LEU A 132 -13.35 7.76 -3.97
C LEU A 132 -12.18 7.08 -3.25
N SER A 133 -11.07 6.85 -3.97
CA SER A 133 -9.89 6.20 -3.39
C SER A 133 -9.28 7.02 -2.26
N GLY A 134 -9.34 8.35 -2.34
CA GLY A 134 -8.90 9.28 -1.29
C GLY A 134 -9.77 9.21 -0.05
N VAL A 135 -11.11 9.21 -0.19
CA VAL A 135 -12.03 9.09 0.94
C VAL A 135 -11.83 7.76 1.67
N LEU A 136 -11.79 6.65 0.92
CA LEU A 136 -11.58 5.30 1.48
C LEU A 136 -10.16 5.09 2.04
N ALA A 137 -9.18 5.92 1.68
CA ALA A 137 -7.82 5.82 2.19
C ALA A 137 -7.68 6.33 3.64
N ARG A 138 -8.43 7.37 4.00
CA ARG A 138 -8.18 8.17 5.20
C ARG A 138 -8.29 7.39 6.50
N GLU A 139 -9.33 6.57 6.66
CA GLU A 139 -9.55 5.81 7.89
C GLU A 139 -8.32 4.94 8.21
N HIS A 140 -7.87 4.15 7.23
CA HIS A 140 -6.73 3.26 7.40
C HIS A 140 -5.41 4.03 7.54
N ALA A 141 -5.27 5.18 6.87
CA ALA A 141 -4.09 6.03 7.03
C ALA A 141 -3.97 6.56 8.47
N TYR A 142 -5.07 6.99 9.10
CA TYR A 142 -5.06 7.40 10.50
C TYR A 142 -4.76 6.25 11.45
N ALA A 143 -5.29 5.05 11.18
CA ALA A 143 -5.00 3.86 11.97
C ALA A 143 -3.51 3.48 11.92
N ASN A 144 -2.94 3.35 10.71
CA ASN A 144 -1.53 3.00 10.53
C ASN A 144 -0.60 4.07 11.13
N ARG A 145 -0.95 5.34 10.97
CA ARG A 145 -0.18 6.45 11.54
C ARG A 145 -0.20 6.44 13.07
N LEU A 146 -1.34 6.08 13.68
CA LEU A 146 -1.42 5.94 15.13
C LEU A 146 -0.51 4.81 15.62
N THR A 147 -0.60 3.62 15.00
CA THR A 147 0.27 2.48 15.31
C THR A 147 1.74 2.86 15.22
N ARG A 148 2.15 3.45 14.09
CA ARG A 148 3.54 3.89 13.85
C ARG A 148 4.04 4.87 14.92
N LEU A 149 3.26 5.90 15.25
CA LEU A 149 3.69 6.92 16.22
C LEU A 149 3.73 6.39 17.65
N VAL A 150 2.79 5.51 18.02
CA VAL A 150 2.79 4.87 19.33
C VAL A 150 3.98 3.91 19.45
N GLU A 151 4.26 3.10 18.44
CA GLU A 151 5.43 2.22 18.40
C GLU A 151 6.74 3.03 18.51
N ALA A 152 6.88 4.11 17.73
CA ALA A 152 8.03 4.99 17.81
C ALA A 152 8.20 5.62 19.20
N LEU A 153 7.11 6.07 19.84
CA LEU A 153 7.15 6.56 21.22
C LEU A 153 7.61 5.49 22.21
N HIS A 154 7.17 4.23 22.05
CA HIS A 154 7.63 3.13 22.90
C HIS A 154 9.12 2.84 22.71
N GLN A 155 9.63 2.87 21.48
CA GLN A 155 11.06 2.69 21.20
C GLN A 155 11.90 3.82 21.79
N LEU A 156 11.45 5.06 21.64
CA LEU A 156 12.11 6.25 22.21
C LEU A 156 12.04 6.30 23.74
N SER A 157 11.02 5.66 24.34
CA SER A 157 10.82 5.58 25.80
C SER A 157 11.44 4.33 26.44
N GLY A 158 11.96 3.40 25.63
CA GLY A 158 12.52 2.13 26.08
C GLY A 158 13.71 2.32 27.03
N PRO A 159 14.07 1.29 27.83
CA PRO A 159 15.19 1.39 28.75
C PRO A 159 16.46 1.66 27.95
N ALA A 160 17.15 2.75 28.28
CA ALA A 160 18.46 3.04 27.71
C ALA A 160 19.34 1.78 27.80
N LEU A 161 19.90 1.38 26.65
CA LEU A 161 20.92 0.33 26.58
C LEU A 161 21.95 0.54 27.70
N PRO A 162 22.44 -0.54 28.35
CA PRO A 162 23.35 -0.41 29.46
C PRO A 162 24.55 0.43 29.02
N ALA A 163 24.79 1.52 29.75
CA ALA A 163 25.95 2.39 29.55
C ALA A 163 27.18 1.52 29.33
N ALA A 164 27.85 1.71 28.20
CA ALA A 164 29.08 1.00 27.88
C ALA A 164 29.98 1.01 29.12
N ARG A 165 30.32 -0.18 29.63
CA ARG A 165 31.30 -0.36 30.71
C ARG A 165 32.57 0.36 30.28
N GLY A 166 32.86 1.53 30.85
CA GLY A 166 34.05 2.27 30.43
C GLY A 166 34.34 3.61 31.11
N ALA A 167 33.40 4.27 31.78
CA ALA A 167 33.70 5.51 32.50
C ALA A 167 33.49 5.32 34.00
N ARG A 168 34.60 5.03 34.69
CA ARG A 168 34.69 5.00 36.15
C ARG A 168 34.18 6.33 36.71
N ALA A 169 33.36 6.21 37.76
CA ALA A 169 32.69 7.29 38.47
C ALA A 169 33.64 8.41 38.91
N ALA A 170 33.22 9.65 38.64
CA ALA A 170 33.48 10.78 39.53
C ALA A 170 32.18 11.05 40.30
N ALA A 171 32.25 10.92 41.62
CA ALA A 171 31.13 11.10 42.54
C ALA A 171 30.73 12.58 42.64
N GLY A 172 29.41 12.87 42.60
CA GLY A 172 28.86 14.18 42.92
C GLY A 172 27.50 14.47 42.25
N GLU A 173 26.41 13.94 42.80
CA GLU A 173 25.01 14.41 42.64
C GLU A 173 24.29 14.51 41.25
N PRO A 174 24.65 13.86 40.11
CA PRO A 174 23.86 13.98 38.87
C PRO A 174 22.78 12.89 38.75
N ALA A 175 22.93 11.76 39.46
CA ALA A 175 22.14 10.56 39.23
C ALA A 175 20.65 10.71 39.60
N ALA A 176 20.33 11.52 40.62
CA ALA A 176 18.95 11.79 41.03
C ALA A 176 18.26 12.78 40.08
N SER A 177 18.98 13.81 39.62
CA SER A 177 18.55 14.75 38.58
C SER A 177 18.21 14.02 37.27
N ASP A 178 19.10 13.13 36.83
CA ASP A 178 18.89 12.36 35.60
C ASP A 178 17.76 11.35 35.72
N ALA A 179 17.56 10.75 36.91
CA ALA A 179 16.43 9.88 37.16
C ALA A 179 15.09 10.64 37.14
N GLN A 180 15.05 11.84 37.74
CA GLN A 180 13.88 12.71 37.73
C GLN A 180 13.56 13.21 36.31
N GLY A 181 14.59 13.59 35.55
CA GLY A 181 14.48 13.96 34.14
C GLY A 181 13.94 12.82 33.28
N ARG A 182 14.46 11.60 33.45
CA ARG A 182 13.95 10.39 32.77
C ARG A 182 12.51 10.07 33.13
N ALA A 183 12.14 10.17 34.40
CA ALA A 183 10.75 9.99 34.83
C ALA A 183 9.82 11.04 34.21
N ALA A 184 10.26 12.30 34.14
CA ALA A 184 9.51 13.37 33.47
C ALA A 184 9.37 13.15 31.96
N LEU A 185 10.40 12.60 31.30
CA LEU A 185 10.36 12.21 29.89
C LEU A 185 9.40 11.04 29.65
N GLY A 186 9.42 10.01 30.50
CA GLY A 186 8.48 8.90 30.44
C GLY A 186 7.02 9.35 30.62
N VAL A 187 6.76 10.24 31.58
CA VAL A 187 5.44 10.87 31.76
C VAL A 187 5.07 11.74 30.55
N GLY A 188 6.03 12.46 29.98
CA GLY A 188 5.87 13.27 28.77
C GLY A 188 5.46 12.43 27.56
N ALA A 189 6.15 11.31 27.33
CA ALA A 189 5.89 10.35 26.26
C ALA A 189 4.54 9.64 26.43
N ALA A 190 4.20 9.20 27.64
CA ALA A 190 2.89 8.61 27.92
C ALA A 190 1.74 9.60 27.62
N ARG A 191 1.88 10.87 28.05
CA ARG A 191 0.92 11.93 27.74
C ARG A 191 0.87 12.27 26.25
N ALA A 192 2.00 12.23 25.55
CA ALA A 192 2.07 12.43 24.10
C ALA A 192 1.34 11.32 23.35
N GLY A 193 1.55 10.05 23.76
CA GLY A 193 0.85 8.89 23.24
C GLY A 193 -0.66 9.01 23.42
N ALA A 194 -1.13 9.30 24.64
CA ALA A 194 -2.56 9.49 24.92
C ALA A 194 -3.19 10.64 24.10
N LEU A 195 -2.44 11.74 23.90
CA LEU A 195 -2.89 12.86 23.06
C LEU A 195 -3.03 12.45 21.59
N LEU A 196 -2.04 11.75 21.04
CA LEU A 196 -2.04 11.26 19.66
C LEU A 196 -3.16 10.24 19.44
N GLU A 197 -3.31 9.29 20.35
CA GLU A 197 -4.38 8.30 20.34
C GLU A 197 -5.75 8.95 20.29
N ARG A 198 -6.02 9.90 21.21
CA ARG A 198 -7.28 10.65 21.20
C ARG A 198 -7.51 11.37 19.87
N ARG A 199 -6.50 12.09 19.36
CA ARG A 199 -6.64 12.90 18.13
C ARG A 199 -6.83 12.04 16.89
N LEU A 200 -6.02 11.01 16.70
CA LEU A 200 -6.05 10.16 15.52
C LEU A 200 -7.26 9.22 15.55
N THR A 201 -7.69 8.76 16.72
CA THR A 201 -8.95 8.00 16.85
C THR A 201 -10.15 8.86 16.47
N LEU A 202 -10.23 10.10 16.96
CA LEU A 202 -11.30 11.03 16.55
C LEU A 202 -11.28 11.33 15.05
N ALA A 203 -10.09 11.48 14.44
CA ALA A 203 -9.95 11.69 13.00
C ALA A 203 -10.36 10.43 12.20
N ARG A 204 -10.02 9.25 12.71
CA ARG A 204 -10.41 7.95 12.16
C ARG A 204 -11.93 7.78 12.17
N THR A 205 -12.60 8.00 13.31
CA THR A 205 -14.07 7.90 13.41
C THR A 205 -14.77 8.86 12.46
N ARG A 206 -14.31 10.12 12.37
CA ARG A 206 -14.85 11.09 11.40
C ARG A 206 -14.65 10.63 9.95
N SER A 207 -13.48 10.07 9.65
CA SER A 207 -13.18 9.54 8.30
C SER A 207 -14.01 8.32 7.97
N HIS A 208 -14.28 7.46 8.96
CA HIS A 208 -15.15 6.30 8.83
C HIS A 208 -16.57 6.72 8.48
N SER A 209 -17.16 7.64 9.26
CA SER A 209 -18.50 8.18 8.95
C SER A 209 -18.55 8.85 7.57
N ALA A 210 -17.51 9.62 7.20
CA ALA A 210 -17.43 10.25 5.88
C ALA A 210 -17.32 9.21 4.75
N ALA A 211 -16.63 8.09 4.97
CA ALA A 211 -16.56 7.00 4.00
C ALA A 211 -17.91 6.31 3.81
N LEU A 212 -18.63 6.02 4.90
CA LEU A 212 -19.99 5.46 4.83
C LEU A 212 -20.96 6.41 4.11
N GLN A 213 -20.92 7.70 4.41
CA GLN A 213 -21.72 8.72 3.72
C GLN A 213 -21.39 8.80 2.22
N ALA A 214 -20.10 8.75 1.87
CA ALA A 214 -19.68 8.76 0.48
C ALA A 214 -20.17 7.52 -0.28
N LEU A 215 -20.08 6.32 0.34
CA LEU A 215 -20.57 5.07 -0.25
C LEU A 215 -22.10 5.04 -0.42
N GLY A 216 -22.85 5.76 0.42
CA GLY A 216 -24.30 5.90 0.28
C GLY A 216 -24.73 7.06 -0.64
N SER A 217 -23.80 7.77 -1.28
CA SER A 217 -24.11 8.96 -2.09
C SER A 217 -24.44 8.61 -3.54
N SER A 218 -25.29 9.43 -4.18
CA SER A 218 -25.55 9.33 -5.62
C SER A 218 -24.27 9.47 -6.47
N ARG A 219 -23.32 10.29 -5.99
CA ARG A 219 -22.00 10.45 -6.62
C ARG A 219 -21.26 9.10 -6.68
N PHE A 220 -21.27 8.32 -5.60
CA PHE A 220 -20.65 7.01 -5.59
C PHE A 220 -21.36 6.03 -6.53
N HIS A 221 -22.70 6.01 -6.54
CA HIS A 221 -23.46 5.14 -7.44
C HIS A 221 -23.15 5.46 -8.91
N ALA A 222 -23.06 6.74 -9.29
CA ALA A 222 -22.65 7.14 -10.64
C ALA A 222 -21.25 6.62 -11.02
N VAL A 223 -20.31 6.57 -10.06
CA VAL A 223 -18.98 5.97 -10.28
C VAL A 223 -19.08 4.46 -10.44
N ALA A 224 -19.86 3.78 -9.59
CA ALA A 224 -20.05 2.34 -9.68
C ALA A 224 -20.68 1.95 -11.03
N ASP A 225 -21.67 2.72 -11.50
CA ASP A 225 -22.31 2.53 -12.80
C ASP A 225 -21.34 2.79 -13.96
N ALA A 226 -20.53 3.85 -13.88
CA ALA A 226 -19.50 4.12 -14.89
C ALA A 226 -18.44 3.00 -14.96
N VAL A 227 -18.06 2.41 -13.82
CA VAL A 227 -17.15 1.25 -13.79
C VAL A 227 -17.85 -0.02 -14.26
N ALA A 228 -19.15 -0.18 -14.01
CA ALA A 228 -19.93 -1.29 -14.56
C ALA A 228 -20.03 -1.24 -16.09
N LEU A 229 -20.27 -0.05 -16.66
CA LEU A 229 -20.21 0.17 -18.10
C LEU A 229 -18.82 -0.13 -18.65
N LEU A 230 -17.76 0.31 -17.95
CA LEU A 230 -16.36 0.03 -18.33
C LEU A 230 -16.05 -1.48 -18.37
N ALA A 231 -16.72 -2.30 -17.55
CA ALA A 231 -16.54 -3.74 -17.55
C ALA A 231 -17.08 -4.41 -18.84
N SER A 232 -18.02 -3.76 -19.53
CA SER A 232 -18.60 -4.24 -20.79
C SER A 232 -17.98 -3.56 -22.01
N ASP A 233 -17.92 -2.23 -22.00
CA ASP A 233 -17.47 -1.42 -23.13
C ASP A 233 -16.42 -0.39 -22.71
N VAL A 234 -15.38 -0.25 -23.54
CA VAL A 234 -14.26 0.65 -23.27
C VAL A 234 -14.33 1.78 -24.31
N PRO A 235 -14.59 3.03 -23.90
CA PRO A 235 -14.76 4.15 -24.81
C PRO A 235 -13.40 4.57 -25.40
N LEU A 236 -13.07 3.91 -26.50
CA LEU A 236 -11.88 4.17 -27.29
C LEU A 236 -12.07 5.41 -28.16
N ALA A 237 -11.01 6.21 -28.32
CA ALA A 237 -11.08 7.36 -29.21
C ALA A 237 -11.22 6.90 -30.68
N PRO A 238 -11.86 7.69 -31.56
CA PRO A 238 -12.02 7.33 -32.97
C PRO A 238 -10.69 6.95 -33.63
N GLY A 239 -10.69 5.83 -34.38
CA GLY A 239 -9.52 5.35 -35.12
C GLY A 239 -8.39 4.77 -34.26
N THR A 240 -8.65 4.37 -33.02
CA THR A 240 -7.68 3.66 -32.14
C THR A 240 -7.81 2.14 -32.20
N THR A 241 -8.98 1.62 -32.59
CA THR A 241 -9.32 0.20 -32.62
C THR A 241 -8.38 -0.62 -33.50
N GLY A 242 -7.97 -0.07 -34.65
CA GLY A 242 -7.02 -0.68 -35.58
C GLY A 242 -5.56 -0.24 -35.42
N ARG A 243 -5.22 0.62 -34.45
CA ARG A 243 -3.83 1.05 -34.25
C ARG A 243 -3.02 -0.07 -33.60
N THR A 244 -1.79 -0.25 -34.08
CA THR A 244 -0.82 -1.19 -33.50
C THR A 244 -0.53 -0.86 -32.03
N ALA A 245 -0.13 -1.87 -31.26
CA ALA A 245 0.29 -1.71 -29.86
C ALA A 245 1.51 -0.77 -29.67
N GLU A 246 2.16 -0.34 -30.75
CA GLU A 246 3.26 0.64 -30.72
C GLU A 246 2.87 1.96 -30.03
N ALA A 247 1.61 2.40 -30.19
CA ALA A 247 1.10 3.59 -29.53
C ALA A 247 1.10 3.43 -27.99
N LEU A 248 0.75 2.24 -27.48
CA LEU A 248 0.80 1.92 -26.06
C LEU A 248 2.24 1.84 -25.55
N LEU A 249 3.15 1.24 -26.33
CA LEU A 249 4.58 1.22 -26.03
C LEU A 249 5.18 2.64 -26.00
N GLY A 250 4.74 3.52 -26.90
CA GLY A 250 5.09 4.94 -26.90
C GLY A 250 4.65 5.65 -25.61
N ALA A 251 3.38 5.50 -25.23
CA ALA A 251 2.85 6.08 -23.99
C ALA A 251 3.57 5.55 -22.73
N ARG A 252 3.89 4.26 -22.68
CA ARG A 252 4.68 3.66 -21.60
C ARG A 252 6.08 4.26 -21.52
N ARG A 253 6.76 4.42 -22.66
CA ARG A 253 8.09 5.07 -22.73
C ARG A 253 8.04 6.52 -22.28
N SER A 254 7.02 7.28 -22.65
CA SER A 254 6.86 8.66 -22.16
C SER A 254 6.66 8.71 -20.63
N ALA A 255 5.92 7.75 -20.05
CA ALA A 255 5.78 7.65 -18.59
C ALA A 255 7.11 7.29 -17.91
N GLU A 256 7.90 6.40 -18.52
CA GLU A 256 9.25 6.06 -18.06
C GLU A 256 10.20 7.26 -18.12
N GLN A 257 10.21 8.01 -19.22
CA GLN A 257 11.04 9.21 -19.38
C GLN A 257 10.71 10.29 -18.35
N ARG A 258 9.42 10.52 -18.06
CA ARG A 258 9.00 11.47 -17.01
C ARG A 258 9.49 11.02 -15.63
N LEU A 259 9.39 9.73 -15.34
CA LEU A 259 9.90 9.16 -14.09
C LEU A 259 11.41 9.31 -13.96
N LEU A 260 12.17 9.06 -15.03
CA LEU A 260 13.62 9.23 -15.04
C LEU A 260 14.03 10.70 -14.87
N ALA A 261 13.35 11.61 -15.58
CA ALA A 261 13.60 13.05 -15.47
C ALA A 261 13.36 13.56 -14.05
N GLU A 262 12.23 13.18 -13.45
CA GLU A 262 11.88 13.59 -12.09
C GLU A 262 12.74 12.89 -11.03
N GLY A 263 13.10 11.62 -11.26
CA GLY A 263 14.06 10.89 -10.42
C GLY A 263 15.46 11.51 -10.44
N GLY A 264 15.91 12.04 -11.57
CA GLY A 264 17.17 12.78 -11.71
C GLY A 264 17.12 14.21 -11.14
N ALA A 265 15.93 14.82 -11.07
CA ALA A 265 15.72 16.13 -10.47
C ALA A 265 15.47 16.07 -8.94
N LEU A 266 15.53 14.88 -8.32
CA LEU A 266 15.35 14.75 -6.88
C LEU A 266 16.47 15.47 -6.13
N PRO A 267 16.17 16.08 -4.95
CA PRO A 267 17.17 16.75 -4.13
C PRO A 267 18.35 15.82 -3.80
N PRO A 268 19.60 16.33 -3.76
CA PRO A 268 20.80 15.54 -3.50
C PRO A 268 20.87 15.03 -2.05
N ALA A 269 21.83 14.14 -1.74
CA ALA A 269 22.02 13.59 -0.39
C ALA A 269 22.42 14.65 0.63
N ASP A 270 23.32 15.52 0.21
CA ASP A 270 24.01 16.46 1.08
C ASP A 270 23.21 17.75 1.30
N SER A 271 21.90 17.70 1.04
CA SER A 271 21.00 18.81 1.29
C SER A 271 20.77 19.01 2.80
N GLU A 272 20.34 20.22 3.20
CA GLU A 272 20.07 20.53 4.59
C GLU A 272 19.11 19.51 5.24
N PRO A 273 19.49 18.88 6.38
CA PRO A 273 18.66 17.90 7.05
C PRO A 273 17.27 18.45 7.38
N TYR A 274 16.24 17.61 7.20
CA TYR A 274 14.85 17.92 7.53
C TYR A 274 14.17 18.98 6.68
N ASN A 275 14.69 19.34 5.50
CA ASN A 275 14.03 20.30 4.62
C ASN A 275 12.67 19.76 4.08
N GLU A 276 11.57 20.24 4.65
CA GLU A 276 10.20 19.86 4.28
C GLU A 276 9.81 20.30 2.86
N ALA A 277 10.47 21.32 2.29
CA ALA A 277 10.17 21.78 0.93
C ALA A 277 10.48 20.72 -0.14
N GLN A 278 11.34 19.76 0.20
CA GLN A 278 11.73 18.66 -0.67
C GLN A 278 10.66 17.57 -0.78
N ASP A 279 9.78 17.44 0.22
CA ASP A 279 8.83 16.32 0.32
C ASP A 279 7.88 16.26 -0.90
N ALA A 280 7.56 17.41 -1.49
CA ALA A 280 6.74 17.51 -2.68
C ALA A 280 7.33 16.79 -3.90
N ALA A 281 8.65 16.95 -4.14
CA ALA A 281 9.34 16.29 -5.26
C ALA A 281 9.34 14.76 -5.07
N TRP A 282 9.57 14.29 -3.85
CA TRP A 282 9.51 12.87 -3.51
C TRP A 282 8.10 12.28 -3.65
N HIS A 283 7.06 13.03 -3.28
CA HIS A 283 5.67 12.63 -3.53
C HIS A 283 5.32 12.56 -5.02
N GLN A 284 5.87 13.48 -5.83
CA GLN A 284 5.71 13.48 -7.27
C GLN A 284 6.41 12.27 -7.91
N ALA A 285 7.66 11.98 -7.53
CA ALA A 285 8.38 10.77 -7.97
C ALA A 285 7.60 9.49 -7.63
N ARG A 286 6.99 9.43 -6.44
CA ARG A 286 6.12 8.32 -6.03
C ARG A 286 4.89 8.16 -6.92
N LEU A 287 4.24 9.27 -7.29
CA LEU A 287 3.10 9.24 -8.20
C LEU A 287 3.52 8.70 -9.57
N LEU A 288 4.61 9.22 -10.13
CA LEU A 288 5.13 8.83 -11.45
C LEU A 288 5.57 7.37 -11.48
N LEU A 289 6.23 6.89 -10.41
CA LEU A 289 6.62 5.49 -10.29
C LEU A 289 5.41 4.56 -10.34
N ARG A 290 4.33 4.94 -9.64
CA ARG A 290 3.07 4.17 -9.67
C ARG A 290 2.42 4.18 -11.05
N LEU A 291 2.40 5.33 -11.73
CA LEU A 291 1.87 5.44 -13.09
C LEU A 291 2.65 4.58 -14.08
N HIS A 292 3.99 4.60 -14.01
CA HIS A 292 4.84 3.77 -14.83
C HIS A 292 4.62 2.27 -14.54
N ARG A 293 4.49 1.86 -13.26
CA ARG A 293 4.15 0.48 -12.90
C ARG A 293 2.82 0.02 -13.49
N TYR A 294 1.78 0.85 -13.45
CA TYR A 294 0.49 0.50 -14.06
C TYR A 294 0.58 0.43 -15.59
N ALA A 295 1.34 1.34 -16.22
CA ALA A 295 1.59 1.29 -17.66
C ALA A 295 2.35 0.03 -18.08
N HIS A 296 3.32 -0.40 -17.26
CA HIS A 296 4.04 -1.65 -17.44
C HIS A 296 3.10 -2.87 -17.30
N GLU A 297 2.25 -2.90 -16.26
CA GLU A 297 1.26 -3.96 -16.08
C GLU A 297 0.32 -4.10 -17.30
N VAL A 298 -0.10 -2.98 -17.91
CA VAL A 298 -0.98 -3.01 -19.11
C VAL A 298 -0.26 -3.57 -20.32
N VAL A 299 0.96 -3.11 -20.59
CA VAL A 299 1.66 -3.43 -21.85
C VAL A 299 2.31 -4.81 -21.81
N LEU A 300 2.85 -5.20 -20.66
CA LEU A 300 3.62 -6.44 -20.52
C LEU A 300 2.86 -7.54 -19.75
N GLY A 301 1.64 -7.25 -19.28
CA GLY A 301 0.80 -8.22 -18.57
C GLY A 301 1.32 -8.62 -17.17
N ALA A 302 2.44 -8.06 -16.73
CA ALA A 302 3.09 -8.39 -15.47
C ALA A 302 3.57 -7.13 -14.73
N ALA A 303 3.62 -7.24 -13.39
CA ALA A 303 4.22 -6.21 -12.56
C ALA A 303 5.75 -6.25 -12.69
N ALA A 304 6.40 -5.09 -12.69
CA ALA A 304 7.86 -4.99 -12.68
C ALA A 304 8.40 -5.25 -11.25
N PRO A 305 9.04 -6.41 -10.96
CA PRO A 305 9.52 -6.72 -9.62
C PRO A 305 10.67 -5.80 -9.19
N SER A 306 11.51 -5.34 -10.14
CA SER A 306 12.63 -4.41 -9.89
C SER A 306 12.20 -3.08 -9.27
N LEU A 307 10.98 -2.62 -9.56
CA LEU A 307 10.44 -1.36 -9.05
C LEU A 307 9.65 -1.52 -7.74
N ALA A 308 9.51 -2.75 -7.23
CA ALA A 308 8.74 -3.01 -6.01
C ALA A 308 9.42 -2.40 -4.78
N SER A 309 10.74 -2.60 -4.63
CA SER A 309 11.53 -2.07 -3.51
C SER A 309 11.54 -0.54 -3.50
N CYS A 310 11.75 0.10 -4.66
CA CYS A 310 11.68 1.57 -4.76
C CYS A 310 10.29 2.10 -4.41
N GLY A 311 9.24 1.40 -4.85
CA GLY A 311 7.87 1.75 -4.50
C GLY A 311 7.61 1.66 -2.99
N HIS A 312 8.15 0.63 -2.34
CA HIS A 312 8.03 0.47 -0.90
C HIS A 312 8.78 1.58 -0.13
N ALA A 313 10.01 1.92 -0.54
CA ALA A 313 10.76 3.02 0.06
C ALA A 313 10.01 4.35 -0.01
N LEU A 314 9.39 4.67 -1.16
CA LEU A 314 8.59 5.89 -1.30
C LEU A 314 7.27 5.86 -0.50
N ASP A 315 6.69 4.68 -0.27
CA ASP A 315 5.55 4.51 0.64
C ASP A 315 5.97 4.78 2.09
N LEU A 316 7.11 4.23 2.54
CA LEU A 316 7.68 4.51 3.87
C LEU A 316 8.01 6.00 4.06
N HIS A 317 8.62 6.64 3.05
CA HIS A 317 8.86 8.09 3.04
C HIS A 317 7.57 8.86 3.28
N ARG A 318 6.50 8.56 2.52
CA ARG A 318 5.21 9.24 2.67
C ARG A 318 4.64 9.04 4.07
N ASP A 319 4.66 7.82 4.59
CA ASP A 319 4.10 7.51 5.89
C ASP A 319 4.88 8.24 7.01
N ALA A 320 6.21 8.35 6.89
CA ALA A 320 7.07 9.09 7.80
C ALA A 320 6.80 10.61 7.76
N VAL A 321 6.68 11.22 6.57
CA VAL A 321 6.32 12.64 6.41
C VAL A 321 4.96 12.93 7.06
N GLU A 322 3.95 12.09 6.79
CA GLU A 322 2.61 12.26 7.36
C GLU A 322 2.59 12.06 8.89
N ALA A 323 3.43 11.17 9.41
CA ALA A 323 3.61 10.95 10.85
C ALA A 323 4.30 12.15 11.53
N ALA A 324 5.38 12.66 10.95
CA ALA A 324 6.08 13.85 11.43
C ALA A 324 5.17 15.07 11.48
N ALA A 325 4.34 15.28 10.44
CA ALA A 325 3.35 16.35 10.39
C ALA A 325 2.27 16.19 11.48
N ALA A 326 1.85 14.96 11.77
CA ALA A 326 0.88 14.70 12.84
C ALA A 326 1.46 14.97 14.24
N ALA A 327 2.73 14.60 14.49
CA ALA A 327 3.43 14.93 15.74
C ALA A 327 3.57 16.45 15.92
N ALA A 328 3.99 17.18 14.88
CA ALA A 328 4.08 18.63 14.90
C ALA A 328 2.71 19.31 15.11
N ALA A 329 1.65 18.79 14.48
CA ALA A 329 0.29 19.28 14.69
C ALA A 329 -0.22 19.00 16.11
N ALA A 330 0.17 17.88 16.72
CA ALA A 330 -0.17 17.58 18.11
C ALA A 330 0.56 18.51 19.08
N ALA A 331 1.82 18.88 18.80
CA ALA A 331 2.61 19.81 19.62
C ALA A 331 2.01 21.23 19.66
N ARG A 332 1.24 21.62 18.63
CA ARG A 332 0.49 22.89 18.60
C ARG A 332 -0.83 22.87 19.39
N THR A 333 -1.15 21.79 20.10
CA THR A 333 -2.37 21.72 20.92
C THR A 333 -2.24 22.66 22.13
N PRO A 334 -3.25 23.50 22.42
CA PRO A 334 -3.18 24.42 23.56
C PRO A 334 -3.14 23.66 24.89
N ARG A 335 -2.47 24.24 25.90
CA ARG A 335 -2.39 23.74 27.29
C ARG A 335 -1.78 22.34 27.46
N ILE A 336 -0.88 21.93 26.57
CA ILE A 336 -0.06 20.72 26.79
C ILE A 336 1.08 21.02 27.76
N ALA A 337 1.50 20.01 28.54
CA ALA A 337 2.64 20.15 29.43
C ALA A 337 3.96 20.27 28.62
N PRO A 338 4.97 21.01 29.11
CA PRO A 338 6.26 21.14 28.42
C PRO A 338 6.94 19.80 28.11
N ALA A 339 6.89 18.83 29.04
CA ALA A 339 7.42 17.49 28.83
C ALA A 339 6.72 16.74 27.67
N THR A 340 5.42 16.97 27.48
CA THR A 340 4.65 16.41 26.35
C THR A 340 5.05 17.08 25.03
N ALA A 341 5.23 18.40 25.03
CA ALA A 341 5.71 19.13 23.85
C ALA A 341 7.11 18.66 23.44
N TYR A 342 8.01 18.47 24.41
CA TYR A 342 9.34 17.93 24.17
C TYR A 342 9.30 16.53 23.55
N ALA A 343 8.51 15.60 24.13
CA ALA A 343 8.36 14.26 23.59
C ALA A 343 7.82 14.25 22.15
N LEU A 344 6.87 15.13 21.83
CA LEU A 344 6.36 15.29 20.46
C LEU A 344 7.40 15.89 19.50
N GLY A 345 8.29 16.76 20.00
CA GLY A 345 9.43 17.28 19.24
C GLY A 345 10.46 16.19 18.90
N VAL A 346 10.82 15.35 19.88
CA VAL A 346 11.71 14.20 19.66
C VAL A 346 11.08 13.21 18.68
N LEU A 347 9.78 12.90 18.84
CA LEU A 347 9.05 12.05 17.91
C LEU A 347 9.00 12.62 16.49
N HIS A 348 8.79 13.94 16.35
CA HIS A 348 8.87 14.59 15.04
C HIS A 348 10.26 14.42 14.41
N ALA A 349 11.32 14.68 15.16
CA ALA A 349 12.70 14.52 14.68
C ALA A 349 13.00 13.06 14.27
N ASP A 350 12.59 12.08 15.08
CA ASP A 350 12.68 10.65 14.76
C ASP A 350 12.00 10.33 13.42
N GLN A 351 10.77 10.78 13.22
CA GLN A 351 10.06 10.57 11.95
C GLN A 351 10.72 11.30 10.77
N ARG A 352 11.40 12.43 10.99
CA ARG A 352 12.18 13.10 9.93
C ARG A 352 13.49 12.35 9.61
N HIS A 353 14.10 11.64 10.56
CA HIS A 353 15.20 10.71 10.23
C HIS A 353 14.71 9.53 9.38
N GLU A 354 13.54 8.97 9.70
CA GLU A 354 12.91 7.93 8.90
C GLU A 354 12.62 8.37 7.46
N VAL A 355 12.29 9.66 7.25
CA VAL A 355 12.16 10.26 5.92
C VAL A 355 13.49 10.18 5.16
N GLU A 356 14.60 10.61 5.77
CA GLU A 356 15.92 10.54 5.14
C GLU A 356 16.39 9.10 4.90
N ALA A 357 16.14 8.19 5.85
CA ALA A 357 16.44 6.77 5.69
C ALA A 357 15.69 6.17 4.49
N ALA A 358 14.40 6.50 4.33
CA ALA A 358 13.61 6.04 3.18
C ALA A 358 14.13 6.61 1.84
N ARG A 359 14.64 7.85 1.84
CA ARG A 359 15.28 8.46 0.65
C ARG A 359 16.59 7.76 0.29
N ALA A 360 17.39 7.40 1.29
CA ALA A 360 18.62 6.63 1.10
C ALA A 360 18.32 5.25 0.50
N VAL A 361 17.38 4.49 1.09
CA VAL A 361 16.95 3.18 0.58
C VAL A 361 16.40 3.28 -0.85
N PHE A 362 15.64 4.34 -1.17
CA PHE A 362 15.18 4.55 -2.54
C PHE A 362 16.35 4.66 -3.51
N ARG A 363 17.38 5.45 -3.17
CA ARG A 363 18.55 5.65 -4.05
C ARG A 363 19.39 4.39 -4.22
N GLU A 364 19.57 3.61 -3.16
CA GLU A 364 20.27 2.33 -3.21
C GLU A 364 19.53 1.30 -4.08
N THR A 365 18.19 1.29 -4.01
CA THR A 365 17.37 0.34 -4.74
C THR A 365 17.01 0.80 -6.15
N TRP A 366 17.27 2.07 -6.50
CA TRP A 366 16.86 2.67 -7.77
C TRP A 366 17.63 2.02 -8.95
N PRO A 367 16.96 1.26 -9.83
CA PRO A 367 17.64 0.47 -10.86
C PRO A 367 18.30 1.32 -11.94
N TYR A 368 17.95 2.61 -12.01
CA TYR A 368 18.53 3.57 -12.96
C TYR A 368 19.57 4.49 -12.30
N ALA A 369 20.01 4.19 -11.07
CA ALA A 369 21.02 4.99 -10.36
C ALA A 369 22.34 5.10 -11.12
N THR A 370 22.76 4.03 -11.80
CA THR A 370 23.97 4.01 -12.63
C THR A 370 23.89 4.91 -13.86
N ALA A 371 22.68 5.14 -14.40
CA ALA A 371 22.46 6.07 -15.50
C ALA A 371 22.47 7.54 -15.03
N LEU A 372 22.11 7.80 -13.78
CA LEU A 372 22.14 9.14 -13.17
C LEU A 372 23.54 9.59 -12.74
N THR A 373 24.45 8.66 -12.46
CA THR A 373 25.86 8.97 -12.13
C THR A 373 26.75 9.20 -13.35
N ALA A 374 26.27 8.92 -14.56
CA ALA A 374 27.04 9.00 -15.81
C ALA A 374 26.69 10.24 -16.67
N SER A 375 25.84 11.14 -16.17
CA SER A 375 25.48 12.40 -16.81
C SER A 375 25.81 13.56 -15.89
#